data_AF-A0A4R0RDC5-F1
#
_entry.id   AF-A0A4R0RDC5-F1
#
_cell.length_a   1.000
_cell.length_b   1.000
_cell.length_c   1.000
_cell.angle_alpha   90.00
_cell.angle_beta   90.00
_cell.angle_gamma   90.00
#
_symmetry.space_group_name_H-M   'P 1'
#
loop_
_entity.id
_entity.type
_entity.pdbx_description
1 polymer ?
#
loop_
_entity_poly.entity_id
_entity_poly.type
_entity_poly.pdbx_seq_one_letter_code
_entity_poly.pdbx_strand_id
1 'polypeptide(L)'
;MLFKLFSTSALVFGLALQAQAHTIISPALGVTGTPARSDVQRPSTASPCGNENIAQEIGGSTAVTAAADGTFTVTAQNFNAGQDGSRQVTAQVDATGTGKSFVAAKVTKNGDLAPTDVGTQQITAQLPANTKCAASGCLVAFKTAGGFGNCVVVKQGGAAATGANTNANATAATGTAAAGTASGAVATATDSNVNGSGNGATTANADQQPKHHHHDGQQQQQKRDVDVRAIGTRAARSFRELEESINIIMPQALPKVALPEGVESKHIPVRDLNIHYLSAGDPKSPLVVLLHGFPELCYSWRKVLVPLAQLGYFVVATDSRGYGRTTSLEEPEHTVKYEDDIAPYSMLNLAHDVVALVFALGHKTCAAVVGHDTTSVVMMSAPFTGPPALPFNVLENPPTPESNIPFWGLHAFLRAYFHMKSGDWAENDPHPISIAEAGGLPHYYIMPQDLTMADVVKDHLPSEDDVMKNTWLPESDLAIFTAEYQRTGFQGGLNRYRTARSLRWVGEIGLFAGKKIEVPAMFLSGKKDWGVYQIPGAAQKMKEEAWTKMVDEDFVLVEGAGHWVQQERPEEVVKQIGRFLKKAGSH
;
A
#
# COMPACT_ATOMS: atom_id res chain seq x y z
N MET A 1 47.16 7.48 -8.33
CA MET A 1 46.74 7.53 -6.91
C MET A 1 45.40 6.81 -6.80
N LEU A 2 45.43 5.49 -6.78
CA LEU A 2 44.30 4.61 -6.51
C LEU A 2 44.68 3.75 -5.30
N PHE A 3 43.69 3.30 -4.54
CA PHE A 3 43.74 2.61 -3.24
C PHE A 3 43.72 3.51 -2.01
N LYS A 4 42.50 3.75 -1.49
CA LYS A 4 42.12 3.71 -0.06
C LYS A 4 40.69 4.25 0.10
N LEU A 5 39.70 3.36 0.14
CA LEU A 5 38.39 3.56 0.79
C LEU A 5 37.58 2.26 0.73
N PHE A 6 38.14 1.18 1.27
CA PHE A 6 37.43 -0.05 1.63
C PHE A 6 37.84 -0.40 3.06
N SER A 7 37.32 0.33 4.05
CA SER A 7 37.29 -0.14 5.45
C SER A 7 36.48 0.80 6.34
N THR A 8 35.16 0.91 6.13
CA THR A 8 34.26 1.53 7.14
C THR A 8 32.79 1.08 7.07
N SER A 9 32.44 0.08 6.24
CA SER A 9 31.05 -0.39 6.12
C SER A 9 30.73 -1.67 6.91
N ALA A 10 31.66 -2.19 7.71
CA ALA A 10 31.45 -3.45 8.43
C ALA A 10 31.08 -3.32 9.92
N LEU A 11 30.96 -2.10 10.47
CA LEU A 11 30.70 -1.90 11.91
C LEU A 11 29.41 -1.13 12.25
N VAL A 12 28.52 -0.89 11.28
CA VAL A 12 27.16 -0.33 11.52
C VAL A 12 26.05 -1.30 11.09
N PHE A 13 26.41 -2.47 10.54
CA PHE A 13 25.46 -3.54 10.20
C PHE A 13 25.08 -4.46 11.38
N GLY A 14 25.65 -4.23 12.57
CA GLY A 14 25.40 -5.05 13.77
C GLY A 14 24.47 -4.44 14.83
N LEU A 15 24.01 -3.20 14.67
CA LEU A 15 23.23 -2.48 15.69
C LEU A 15 21.85 -1.99 15.23
N ALA A 16 21.46 -2.24 13.97
CA ALA A 16 20.17 -1.80 13.42
C ALA A 16 19.10 -2.91 13.27
N LEU A 17 19.41 -4.16 13.65
CA LEU A 17 18.47 -5.29 13.56
C LEU A 17 17.72 -5.61 14.87
N GLN A 18 17.86 -4.81 15.93
CA GLN A 18 17.26 -5.12 17.25
C GLN A 18 16.04 -4.27 17.63
N ALA A 19 15.46 -3.46 16.74
CA ALA A 19 14.48 -2.45 17.14
C ALA A 19 13.06 -2.62 16.58
N GLN A 20 12.62 -3.81 16.17
CA GLN A 20 11.20 -4.04 15.83
C GLN A 20 10.65 -5.34 16.44
N ALA A 21 11.08 -5.64 17.67
CA ALA A 21 10.64 -6.77 18.45
C ALA A 21 9.69 -6.27 19.55
N HIS A 22 8.45 -6.76 19.58
CA HIS A 22 7.37 -6.04 20.27
C HIS A 22 6.63 -6.83 21.35
N THR A 23 6.45 -8.15 21.23
CA THR A 23 5.87 -9.01 22.31
C THR A 23 6.42 -10.44 22.28
N ILE A 24 6.76 -10.99 23.45
CA ILE A 24 7.23 -12.38 23.65
C ILE A 24 6.36 -13.12 24.67
N ILE A 25 6.18 -14.43 24.48
CA ILE A 25 5.39 -15.28 25.36
C ILE A 25 6.32 -16.14 26.22
N SER A 26 6.23 -15.97 27.53
CA SER A 26 7.13 -16.58 28.50
C SER A 26 6.46 -17.72 29.29
N PRO A 27 7.20 -18.81 29.58
CA PRO A 27 8.60 -19.07 29.20
C PRO A 27 8.76 -19.41 27.71
N ALA A 28 9.71 -18.78 27.02
CA ALA A 28 9.95 -19.02 25.60
C ALA A 28 10.95 -20.18 25.39
N LEU A 29 10.68 -21.03 24.39
CA LEU A 29 11.61 -22.07 23.92
C LEU A 29 12.94 -21.41 23.50
N GLY A 30 14.07 -21.96 23.96
CA GLY A 30 15.40 -21.44 23.64
C GLY A 30 15.83 -20.20 24.44
N VAL A 31 14.96 -19.65 25.30
CA VAL A 31 15.27 -18.47 26.12
C VAL A 31 15.46 -18.86 27.58
N THR A 32 16.66 -18.60 28.11
CA THR A 32 16.98 -18.81 29.52
C THR A 32 16.92 -17.49 30.30
N GLY A 33 16.13 -17.45 31.38
CA GLY A 33 16.02 -16.26 32.24
C GLY A 33 14.92 -15.29 31.80
N THR A 34 15.07 -14.01 32.13
CA THR A 34 14.10 -12.96 31.77
C THR A 34 14.24 -12.63 30.28
N PRO A 35 13.18 -12.76 29.49
CA PRO A 35 13.26 -12.45 28.07
C PRO A 35 13.58 -10.98 27.81
N ALA A 36 14.48 -10.75 26.87
CA ALA A 36 14.84 -9.44 26.37
C ALA A 36 14.14 -9.17 25.03
N ARG A 37 14.17 -7.89 24.62
CA ARG A 37 13.63 -7.48 23.31
C ARG A 37 14.31 -8.24 22.16
N SER A 38 15.59 -8.60 22.29
CA SER A 38 16.34 -9.37 21.29
C SER A 38 15.78 -10.77 21.02
N ASP A 39 14.98 -11.32 21.93
CA ASP A 39 14.54 -12.72 21.90
C ASP A 39 13.19 -12.88 21.18
N VAL A 40 12.50 -11.76 20.91
CA VAL A 40 11.21 -11.77 20.22
C VAL A 40 11.40 -12.17 18.76
N GLN A 41 10.53 -13.05 18.27
CA GLN A 41 10.57 -13.53 16.89
C GLN A 41 9.25 -13.27 16.17
N ARG A 42 9.26 -13.45 14.85
CA ARG A 42 8.06 -13.42 13.99
C ARG A 42 7.83 -14.81 13.39
N PRO A 43 7.03 -15.67 14.02
CA PRO A 43 6.75 -17.00 13.52
C PRO A 43 5.88 -16.94 12.25
N SER A 44 6.18 -17.86 11.33
CA SER A 44 5.44 -18.04 10.07
C SER A 44 4.64 -19.34 10.10
N THR A 45 3.78 -19.55 9.10
CA THR A 45 3.06 -20.82 8.95
C THR A 45 4.01 -22.00 8.74
N ALA A 46 5.14 -21.77 8.06
CA ALA A 46 6.18 -22.79 7.84
C ALA A 46 7.06 -23.04 9.07
N SER A 47 7.22 -22.03 9.93
CA SER A 47 8.03 -22.09 11.16
C SER A 47 7.27 -21.50 12.37
N PRO A 48 6.30 -22.23 12.96
CA PRO A 48 5.45 -21.71 14.03
C PRO A 48 6.19 -21.39 15.35
N CYS A 49 7.36 -21.99 15.56
CA CYS A 49 8.23 -21.69 16.71
C CYS A 49 9.30 -20.63 16.40
N GLY A 50 9.29 -20.02 15.22
CA GLY A 50 10.34 -19.11 14.77
C GLY A 50 11.62 -19.84 14.35
N ASN A 51 12.78 -19.26 14.66
CA ASN A 51 14.10 -19.73 14.24
C ASN A 51 14.76 -20.73 15.21
N GLU A 52 14.03 -21.19 16.23
CA GLU A 52 14.55 -22.07 17.28
C GLU A 52 14.92 -23.47 16.77
N ASN A 53 16.03 -24.00 17.26
CA ASN A 53 16.39 -25.41 17.03
C ASN A 53 15.66 -26.33 18.02
N ILE A 54 14.41 -26.64 17.70
CA ILE A 54 13.50 -27.41 18.55
C ILE A 54 14.14 -28.71 19.09
N ALA A 55 14.86 -29.45 18.24
CA ALA A 55 15.46 -30.72 18.62
C ALA A 55 16.53 -30.58 19.72
N GLN A 56 17.20 -29.44 19.80
CA GLN A 56 18.21 -29.14 20.82
C GLN A 56 17.61 -28.44 22.05
N GLU A 57 16.63 -27.56 21.84
CA GLU A 57 16.15 -26.64 22.88
C GLU A 57 15.00 -27.20 23.73
N ILE A 58 14.16 -28.11 23.19
CA ILE A 58 12.95 -28.56 23.90
C ILE A 58 13.24 -29.27 25.23
N GLY A 59 14.34 -30.01 25.31
CA GLY A 59 14.74 -30.76 26.51
C GLY A 59 15.25 -29.89 27.64
N GLY A 60 15.84 -28.73 27.33
CA GLY A 60 16.42 -27.78 28.30
C GLY A 60 15.50 -26.62 28.68
N SER A 61 14.38 -26.46 27.98
CA SER A 61 13.48 -25.31 28.17
C SER A 61 12.63 -25.41 29.44
N THR A 62 12.37 -24.26 30.06
CA THR A 62 11.46 -24.14 31.21
C THR A 62 10.03 -24.44 30.75
N ALA A 63 9.45 -25.55 31.22
CA ALA A 63 8.11 -25.96 30.84
C ALA A 63 7.02 -25.39 31.74
N VAL A 64 5.88 -25.04 31.16
CA VAL A 64 4.64 -24.72 31.90
C VAL A 64 3.88 -26.02 32.16
N THR A 65 3.37 -26.21 33.37
CA THR A 65 2.56 -27.39 33.70
C THR A 65 1.08 -27.09 33.44
N ALA A 66 0.43 -27.88 32.59
CA ALA A 66 -1.01 -27.84 32.40
C ALA A 66 -1.74 -28.51 33.56
N ALA A 67 -2.85 -27.90 33.97
CA ALA A 67 -3.79 -28.45 34.94
C ALA A 67 -4.50 -29.70 34.39
N ALA A 68 -5.22 -30.41 35.24
CA ALA A 68 -5.90 -31.66 34.88
C ALA A 68 -6.95 -31.49 33.77
N ASP A 69 -7.53 -30.29 33.63
CA ASP A 69 -8.47 -29.93 32.56
C ASP A 69 -7.78 -29.44 31.27
N GLY A 70 -6.44 -29.52 31.22
CA GLY A 70 -5.62 -29.10 30.09
C GLY A 70 -5.37 -27.59 29.99
N THR A 71 -5.82 -26.79 30.96
CA THR A 71 -5.57 -25.34 30.99
C THR A 71 -4.17 -25.02 31.52
N PHE A 72 -3.56 -23.97 30.99
CA PHE A 72 -2.26 -23.48 31.44
C PHE A 72 -2.15 -21.98 31.17
N THR A 73 -1.28 -21.32 31.93
CA THR A 73 -1.09 -19.87 31.85
C THR A 73 0.33 -19.54 31.45
N VAL A 74 0.46 -18.59 30.53
CA VAL A 74 1.71 -18.02 30.03
C VAL A 74 1.69 -16.51 30.21
N THR A 75 2.87 -15.88 30.19
CA THR A 75 2.98 -14.42 30.31
C THR A 75 3.33 -13.79 28.97
N ALA A 76 2.46 -12.93 28.45
CA ALA A 76 2.81 -12.07 27.32
C ALA A 76 3.52 -10.83 27.85
N GLN A 77 4.76 -10.60 27.44
CA GLN A 77 5.54 -9.40 27.76
C GLN A 77 5.66 -8.53 26.51
N ASN A 78 5.11 -7.33 26.55
CA ASN A 78 5.22 -6.37 25.46
C ASN A 78 6.27 -5.30 25.77
N PHE A 79 7.03 -4.93 24.75
CA PHE A 79 8.09 -3.92 24.84
C PHE A 79 7.69 -2.57 24.21
N ASN A 80 6.54 -2.52 23.53
CA ASN A 80 5.96 -1.32 22.91
C ASN A 80 4.46 -1.24 23.20
N ALA A 81 3.88 -0.05 23.11
CA ALA A 81 2.43 0.14 23.06
C ALA A 81 1.88 -0.08 21.64
N GLY A 82 0.56 0.00 21.46
CA GLY A 82 -0.12 -0.14 20.17
C GLY A 82 -0.26 -1.59 19.71
N GLN A 83 -0.67 -1.78 18.44
CA GLN A 83 -0.88 -3.11 17.83
C GLN A 83 0.38 -3.97 17.79
N ASP A 84 1.53 -3.33 17.60
CA ASP A 84 2.85 -3.95 17.67
C ASP A 84 3.08 -4.58 19.06
N GLY A 85 2.67 -3.88 20.11
CA GLY A 85 2.66 -4.35 21.50
C GLY A 85 1.57 -5.36 21.86
N SER A 86 0.82 -5.89 20.89
CA SER A 86 -0.36 -6.71 21.17
C SER A 86 -0.04 -7.90 22.07
N ARG A 87 -0.80 -8.01 23.16
CA ARG A 87 -0.79 -9.15 24.08
C ARG A 87 -1.89 -10.16 23.72
N GLN A 88 -2.74 -9.81 22.75
CA GLN A 88 -3.76 -10.71 22.21
C GLN A 88 -3.11 -11.74 21.29
N VAL A 89 -3.31 -13.03 21.58
CA VAL A 89 -2.68 -14.14 20.88
C VAL A 89 -3.67 -15.15 20.31
N THR A 90 -3.19 -15.87 19.31
CA THR A 90 -3.70 -17.19 18.89
C THR A 90 -2.72 -18.27 19.33
N ALA A 91 -3.21 -19.51 19.50
CA ALA A 91 -2.39 -20.63 19.94
C ALA A 91 -2.59 -21.86 19.05
N GLN A 92 -1.52 -22.60 18.81
CA GLN A 92 -1.54 -23.91 18.17
C GLN A 92 -0.63 -24.89 18.92
N VAL A 93 -0.97 -26.17 18.93
CA VAL A 93 -0.29 -27.21 19.71
C VAL A 93 0.25 -28.29 18.78
N ASP A 94 1.52 -28.62 18.92
CA ASP A 94 2.12 -29.85 18.43
C ASP A 94 2.35 -30.81 19.62
N ALA A 95 1.52 -31.84 19.69
CA ALA A 95 1.57 -32.85 20.76
C ALA A 95 2.84 -33.73 20.71
N THR A 96 3.47 -33.84 19.53
CA THR A 96 4.69 -34.64 19.32
C THR A 96 5.94 -33.92 19.79
N GLY A 97 5.88 -32.60 19.96
CA GLY A 97 7.03 -31.78 20.31
C GLY A 97 8.11 -31.70 19.22
N THR A 98 7.78 -32.03 17.96
CA THR A 98 8.73 -32.04 16.83
C THR A 98 8.75 -30.74 16.02
N GLY A 99 7.72 -29.90 16.19
CA GLY A 99 7.54 -28.65 15.46
C GLY A 99 6.92 -28.83 14.07
N LYS A 100 6.30 -29.98 13.79
CA LYS A 100 5.85 -30.35 12.43
C LYS A 100 4.33 -30.48 12.28
N SER A 101 3.58 -30.59 13.38
CA SER A 101 2.16 -30.93 13.32
C SER A 101 1.36 -30.14 14.33
N PHE A 102 1.02 -28.91 13.97
CA PHE A 102 0.28 -27.98 14.81
C PHE A 102 -1.23 -28.07 14.56
N VAL A 103 -2.00 -28.16 15.64
CA VAL A 103 -3.46 -28.05 15.63
C VAL A 103 -3.90 -26.85 16.45
N ALA A 104 -4.97 -26.18 16.05
CA ALA A 104 -5.46 -25.00 16.76
C ALA A 104 -5.83 -25.33 18.21
N ALA A 105 -5.42 -24.45 19.14
CA ALA A 105 -5.74 -24.53 20.56
C ALA A 105 -6.56 -23.33 21.01
N LYS A 106 -7.34 -23.50 22.07
CA LYS A 106 -8.24 -22.46 22.56
C LYS A 106 -7.50 -21.53 23.52
N VAL A 107 -7.62 -20.22 23.30
CA VAL A 107 -7.20 -19.20 24.26
C VAL A 107 -8.44 -18.80 25.08
N THR A 108 -8.47 -19.14 26.36
CA THR A 108 -9.65 -18.97 27.23
C THR A 108 -9.63 -17.63 27.96
N LYS A 109 -8.44 -17.07 28.22
CA LYS A 109 -8.25 -15.69 28.67
C LYS A 109 -7.17 -15.06 27.79
N ASN A 110 -7.56 -14.10 26.97
CA ASN A 110 -6.66 -13.45 26.04
C ASN A 110 -6.18 -12.10 26.57
N GLY A 111 -5.14 -11.56 25.94
CA GLY A 111 -4.58 -10.27 26.26
C GLY A 111 -5.16 -9.12 25.44
N ASP A 112 -4.63 -7.93 25.69
CA ASP A 112 -5.08 -6.69 25.08
C ASP A 112 -4.61 -6.60 23.63
N LEU A 113 -5.52 -6.21 22.74
CA LEU A 113 -5.23 -6.11 21.31
C LEU A 113 -4.20 -5.02 21.00
N ALA A 114 -4.35 -3.83 21.60
CA ALA A 114 -3.45 -2.70 21.39
C ALA A 114 -3.22 -1.96 22.72
N PRO A 115 -2.35 -2.47 23.60
CA PRO A 115 -2.12 -1.85 24.91
C PRO A 115 -1.51 -0.46 24.77
N THR A 116 -1.88 0.48 25.63
CA THR A 116 -1.29 1.83 25.67
C THR A 116 0.01 1.89 26.48
N ASP A 117 0.34 0.80 27.16
CA ASP A 117 1.46 0.66 28.09
C ASP A 117 2.41 -0.47 27.66
N VAL A 118 3.62 -0.46 28.21
CA VAL A 118 4.55 -1.60 28.15
C VAL A 118 4.47 -2.37 29.45
N GLY A 119 4.51 -3.71 29.40
CA GLY A 119 4.34 -4.51 30.60
C GLY A 119 4.11 -5.98 30.32
N THR A 120 3.40 -6.64 31.25
CA THR A 120 3.09 -8.06 31.16
C THR A 120 1.62 -8.32 31.38
N GLN A 121 1.08 -9.35 30.73
CA GLN A 121 -0.28 -9.81 30.93
C GLN A 121 -0.32 -11.34 30.91
N GLN A 122 -1.12 -11.91 31.80
CA GLN A 122 -1.33 -13.36 31.86
C GLN A 122 -2.33 -13.79 30.79
N ILE A 123 -1.95 -14.78 29.99
CA ILE A 123 -2.76 -15.42 28.96
C ILE A 123 -3.03 -16.86 29.40
N THR A 124 -4.28 -17.29 29.32
CA THR A 124 -4.65 -18.69 29.60
C THR A 124 -5.07 -19.37 28.31
N ALA A 125 -4.44 -20.50 28.02
CA ALA A 125 -4.77 -21.37 26.90
C ALA A 125 -5.13 -22.77 27.39
N GLN A 126 -5.76 -23.55 26.52
CA GLN A 126 -6.21 -24.90 26.80
C GLN A 126 -5.76 -25.84 25.69
N LEU A 127 -5.13 -26.95 26.09
CA LEU A 127 -4.78 -28.03 25.17
C LEU A 127 -6.06 -28.62 24.54
N PRO A 128 -6.05 -29.00 23.25
CA PRO A 128 -7.17 -29.71 22.63
C PRO A 128 -7.58 -30.96 23.43
N ALA A 129 -8.85 -31.32 23.38
CA ALA A 129 -9.36 -32.51 24.07
C ALA A 129 -8.56 -33.76 23.67
N ASN A 130 -8.24 -34.61 24.64
CA ASN A 130 -7.46 -35.85 24.46
C ASN A 130 -6.01 -35.65 23.97
N THR A 131 -5.46 -34.43 24.02
CA THR A 131 -4.04 -34.20 23.74
C THR A 131 -3.18 -35.07 24.66
N LYS A 132 -2.19 -35.77 24.09
CA LYS A 132 -1.16 -36.51 24.83
C LYS A 132 0.20 -35.96 24.44
N CYS A 133 0.81 -35.19 25.33
CA CYS A 133 2.13 -34.63 25.07
C CYS A 133 3.19 -35.74 25.04
N ALA A 134 4.17 -35.61 24.15
CA ALA A 134 5.39 -36.40 24.19
C ALA A 134 6.13 -36.23 25.53
N ALA A 135 7.07 -37.13 25.83
CA ALA A 135 7.86 -37.07 27.08
C ALA A 135 8.65 -35.76 27.23
N SER A 136 9.06 -35.15 26.11
CA SER A 136 9.68 -33.82 26.05
C SER A 136 8.71 -32.66 26.33
N GLY A 137 7.39 -32.91 26.30
CA GLY A 137 6.32 -31.91 26.38
C GLY A 137 5.66 -31.64 25.02
N CYS A 138 4.51 -30.96 25.07
CA CYS A 138 3.90 -30.37 23.88
C CYS A 138 4.60 -29.05 23.55
N LEU A 139 4.71 -28.72 22.26
CA LEU A 139 5.04 -27.37 21.83
C LEU A 139 3.76 -26.59 21.59
N VAL A 140 3.64 -25.42 22.20
CA VAL A 140 2.53 -24.50 21.97
C VAL A 140 3.07 -23.25 21.30
N ALA A 141 2.75 -23.09 20.02
CA ALA A 141 3.08 -21.90 19.25
C ALA A 141 2.04 -20.81 19.55
N PHE A 142 2.52 -19.65 19.98
CA PHE A 142 1.70 -18.46 20.14
C PHE A 142 2.05 -17.43 19.07
N LYS A 143 1.03 -16.76 18.54
CA LYS A 143 1.20 -15.62 17.63
C LYS A 143 0.28 -14.49 18.04
N THR A 144 0.84 -13.31 18.29
CA THR A 144 0.12 -12.09 18.64
C THR A 144 -0.59 -11.49 17.43
N ALA A 145 -1.56 -10.61 17.65
CA ALA A 145 -2.21 -9.87 16.57
C ALA A 145 -1.22 -8.98 15.78
N GLY A 146 -0.13 -8.52 16.42
CA GLY A 146 0.99 -7.83 15.77
C GLY A 146 1.96 -8.74 15.01
N GLY A 147 1.70 -10.05 14.95
CA GLY A 147 2.48 -11.03 14.18
C GLY A 147 3.76 -11.54 14.86
N PHE A 148 3.97 -11.22 16.14
CA PHE A 148 5.09 -11.70 16.95
C PHE A 148 4.74 -12.95 17.73
N GLY A 149 5.74 -13.71 18.15
CA GLY A 149 5.50 -14.86 19.00
C GLY A 149 6.64 -15.85 19.01
N ASN A 150 6.39 -16.98 19.65
CA ASN A 150 7.35 -18.04 19.89
C ASN A 150 6.61 -19.30 20.37
N CYS A 151 7.34 -20.40 20.50
CA CYS A 151 6.83 -21.59 21.17
C CYS A 151 7.10 -21.57 22.68
N VAL A 152 6.20 -22.22 23.42
CA VAL A 152 6.31 -22.53 24.84
C VAL A 152 6.23 -24.05 25.00
N VAL A 153 7.05 -24.64 25.87
CA VAL A 153 6.95 -26.07 26.21
C VAL A 153 5.91 -26.25 27.30
N VAL A 154 4.92 -27.12 27.06
CA VAL A 154 3.86 -27.44 28.02
C VAL A 154 3.92 -28.91 28.39
N LYS A 155 4.00 -29.20 29.69
CA LYS A 155 3.93 -30.57 30.23
C LYS A 155 2.56 -30.78 30.86
N GLN A 156 1.93 -31.92 30.57
CA GLN A 156 0.74 -32.34 31.30
C GLN A 156 1.19 -32.86 32.67
N GLY A 157 0.59 -32.36 33.76
CA GLY A 157 0.83 -32.92 35.08
C GLY A 157 0.51 -34.42 35.06
N GLY A 158 1.46 -35.26 35.46
CA GLY A 158 1.22 -36.70 35.57
C GLY A 158 0.05 -36.95 36.50
N ALA A 159 -0.82 -37.91 36.15
CA ALA A 159 -1.87 -38.36 37.04
C ALA A 159 -1.24 -38.76 38.37
N ALA A 160 -1.51 -38.00 39.44
CA ALA A 160 -1.29 -38.50 40.78
C ALA A 160 -2.16 -39.75 40.91
N ALA A 161 -1.52 -40.90 41.08
CA ALA A 161 -2.19 -42.15 41.37
C ALA A 161 -3.13 -41.91 42.56
N THR A 162 -4.43 -42.11 42.35
CA THR A 162 -5.44 -42.15 43.40
C THR A 162 -5.17 -43.37 44.27
N GLY A 163 -4.29 -43.22 45.25
CA GLY A 163 -4.11 -44.14 46.38
C GLY A 163 -4.77 -43.52 47.61
N ALA A 164 -5.89 -44.10 48.02
CA ALA A 164 -6.55 -43.76 49.27
C ALA A 164 -5.58 -43.93 50.45
N ASN A 165 -5.45 -42.90 51.29
CA ASN A 165 -5.32 -43.14 52.73
C ASN A 165 -5.87 -41.96 53.54
N THR A 166 -6.68 -42.35 54.52
CA THR A 166 -7.40 -41.55 55.51
C THR A 166 -6.48 -40.99 56.61
N ASN A 167 -6.94 -39.90 57.21
CA ASN A 167 -6.65 -39.38 58.56
C ASN A 167 -5.58 -38.29 58.78
N ALA A 168 -6.03 -37.34 59.62
CA ALA A 168 -5.30 -36.46 60.54
C ALA A 168 -4.58 -35.25 59.92
N ASN A 169 -4.53 -34.05 60.50
CA ASN A 169 -5.22 -33.38 61.61
C ASN A 169 -4.84 -31.89 61.48
N ALA A 170 -5.62 -31.01 62.10
CA ALA A 170 -5.42 -29.56 62.14
C ALA A 170 -4.02 -29.10 62.59
N THR A 171 -3.60 -27.91 62.14
CA THR A 171 -3.06 -26.85 63.02
C THR A 171 -2.90 -25.52 62.29
N ALA A 172 -3.34 -24.47 62.95
CA ALA A 172 -3.17 -23.06 62.59
C ALA A 172 -1.77 -22.55 62.99
N ALA A 173 -1.26 -21.52 62.30
CA ALA A 173 -0.41 -20.51 62.93
C ALA A 173 -0.37 -19.20 62.12
N THR A 174 -0.67 -18.14 62.87
CA THR A 174 -0.69 -16.69 62.68
C THR A 174 0.64 -15.99 62.42
N GLY A 175 0.55 -14.75 61.92
CA GLY A 175 1.46 -13.63 62.22
C GLY A 175 2.19 -13.04 61.00
N THR A 176 2.38 -11.74 60.78
CA THR A 176 2.03 -10.52 61.53
C THR A 176 2.30 -9.31 60.59
N ALA A 177 1.67 -8.18 60.91
CA ALA A 177 1.67 -6.91 60.18
C ALA A 177 2.97 -6.08 60.25
N ALA A 178 3.09 -5.10 59.35
CA ALA A 178 3.72 -3.81 59.63
C ALA A 178 3.09 -2.69 58.77
N ALA A 179 2.87 -1.53 59.39
CA ALA A 179 2.14 -0.37 58.89
C ALA A 179 3.03 0.89 58.84
N GLY A 180 2.54 1.93 58.15
CA GLY A 180 2.97 3.34 58.25
C GLY A 180 3.42 3.92 56.89
N THR A 181 3.07 5.13 56.45
CA THR A 181 2.27 6.24 57.01
C THR A 181 1.99 7.25 55.87
N ALA A 182 1.02 8.14 56.09
CA ALA A 182 0.35 9.01 55.12
C ALA A 182 0.94 10.42 54.94
N SER A 183 0.46 11.12 53.90
CA SER A 183 0.33 12.58 53.73
C SER A 183 -0.45 12.82 52.41
N GLY A 184 -1.52 13.61 52.23
CA GLY A 184 -2.24 14.56 53.08
C GLY A 184 -2.21 16.00 52.55
N ALA A 185 -3.13 16.42 51.67
CA ALA A 185 -3.57 17.82 51.55
C ALA A 185 -4.90 17.97 50.75
N VAL A 186 -5.77 18.84 51.27
CA VAL A 186 -7.20 19.03 51.00
C VAL A 186 -7.45 20.41 50.37
N ALA A 187 -8.59 20.53 49.68
CA ALA A 187 -9.15 21.72 49.05
C ALA A 187 -9.64 22.81 50.02
N THR A 188 -9.79 24.04 49.53
CA THR A 188 -10.80 25.02 49.98
C THR A 188 -11.20 25.99 48.87
N ALA A 189 -12.48 26.38 48.91
CA ALA A 189 -13.19 27.28 48.01
C ALA A 189 -13.17 28.74 48.50
N THR A 190 -13.52 29.68 47.61
CA THR A 190 -14.17 30.96 47.95
C THR A 190 -15.03 31.50 46.79
N ASP A 191 -16.29 31.80 47.14
CA ASP A 191 -17.28 32.73 46.57
C ASP A 191 -16.68 34.08 46.06
N SER A 192 -17.27 34.92 45.20
CA SER A 192 -18.67 35.36 45.03
C SER A 192 -18.74 36.34 43.82
N ASN A 193 -19.89 36.47 43.15
CA ASN A 193 -20.79 37.64 43.23
C ASN A 193 -21.71 37.80 42.01
N VAL A 194 -22.92 38.26 42.31
CA VAL A 194 -24.16 38.29 41.56
C VAL A 194 -24.36 39.66 40.89
N ASN A 195 -24.97 39.71 39.70
CA ASN A 195 -26.09 40.64 39.47
C ASN A 195 -26.96 40.23 38.27
N GLY A 196 -28.25 40.05 38.55
CA GLY A 196 -29.30 39.86 37.55
C GLY A 196 -30.25 41.05 37.52
N SER A 197 -31.00 41.17 36.43
CA SER A 197 -32.31 41.83 36.32
C SER A 197 -32.80 41.56 34.89
N GLY A 198 -34.03 41.18 34.57
CA GLY A 198 -35.24 41.02 35.35
C GLY A 198 -36.44 40.99 34.38
N ASN A 199 -37.32 40.02 34.60
CA ASN A 199 -38.78 39.98 34.39
C ASN A 199 -39.45 40.27 33.03
N GLY A 200 -40.42 39.40 32.72
CA GLY A 200 -41.57 39.72 31.89
C GLY A 200 -42.33 38.50 31.35
N ALA A 201 -43.13 37.85 32.21
CA ALA A 201 -44.03 36.74 31.86
C ALA A 201 -45.27 37.19 31.05
N THR A 202 -45.90 36.24 30.33
CA THR A 202 -47.36 35.94 30.19
C THR A 202 -47.67 35.34 28.81
N THR A 203 -47.86 34.02 28.69
CA THR A 203 -49.09 33.18 28.79
C THR A 203 -49.94 33.05 27.50
N ALA A 204 -50.14 31.77 27.13
CA ALA A 204 -51.34 31.13 26.58
C ALA A 204 -51.76 31.40 25.12
N ASN A 205 -52.45 30.52 24.38
CA ASN A 205 -52.64 29.05 24.30
C ASN A 205 -53.63 28.84 23.13
N ALA A 206 -53.45 27.79 22.31
CA ALA A 206 -54.45 27.15 21.40
C ALA A 206 -55.14 28.06 20.32
N ASP A 207 -55.72 27.60 19.21
CA ASP A 207 -56.20 26.30 18.78
C ASP A 207 -56.42 26.31 17.24
N GLN A 208 -56.32 25.11 16.65
CA GLN A 208 -57.03 24.53 15.50
C GLN A 208 -57.56 25.36 14.27
N GLN A 209 -57.16 24.84 13.09
CA GLN A 209 -57.79 24.84 11.75
C GLN A 209 -59.34 24.60 11.71
N PRO A 210 -60.02 24.50 10.53
CA PRO A 210 -60.00 25.23 9.23
C PRO A 210 -61.45 25.57 8.72
N LYS A 211 -61.62 26.17 7.52
CA LYS A 211 -62.53 25.73 6.41
C LYS A 211 -62.92 26.81 5.36
N HIS A 212 -62.82 26.40 4.09
CA HIS A 212 -63.64 26.62 2.88
C HIS A 212 -63.99 28.03 2.35
N HIS A 213 -63.73 28.30 1.06
CA HIS A 213 -64.67 27.98 -0.05
C HIS A 213 -64.09 28.22 -1.47
N HIS A 214 -64.76 27.57 -2.42
CA HIS A 214 -64.52 27.41 -3.87
C HIS A 214 -64.62 28.69 -4.70
N HIS A 215 -63.93 28.72 -5.85
CA HIS A 215 -64.60 28.95 -7.14
C HIS A 215 -63.86 28.31 -8.33
N ASP A 216 -64.67 27.84 -9.29
CA ASP A 216 -64.33 27.07 -10.49
C ASP A 216 -63.86 27.95 -11.66
N GLY A 217 -63.05 27.36 -12.55
CA GLY A 217 -62.72 27.90 -13.86
C GLY A 217 -61.98 26.85 -14.70
N GLN A 218 -62.73 26.06 -15.47
CA GLN A 218 -62.23 24.96 -16.31
C GLN A 218 -61.39 25.45 -17.51
N GLN A 219 -60.23 24.83 -17.74
CA GLN A 219 -59.67 24.64 -19.09
C GLN A 219 -59.20 23.19 -19.25
N GLN A 220 -59.65 22.56 -20.34
CA GLN A 220 -59.37 21.19 -20.73
C GLN A 220 -57.92 21.05 -21.24
N GLN A 221 -57.18 20.09 -20.72
CA GLN A 221 -55.95 19.59 -21.34
C GLN A 221 -56.01 18.07 -21.41
N GLN A 222 -56.06 17.54 -22.64
CA GLN A 222 -56.09 16.13 -22.96
C GLN A 222 -54.80 15.45 -22.49
N LYS A 223 -54.94 14.41 -21.65
CA LYS A 223 -53.91 13.41 -21.38
C LYS A 223 -53.63 12.61 -22.66
N ARG A 224 -52.38 12.60 -23.11
CA ARG A 224 -51.82 11.51 -23.92
C ARG A 224 -50.81 10.78 -23.04
N ASP A 225 -51.11 9.52 -22.73
CA ASP A 225 -50.17 8.60 -22.11
C ASP A 225 -48.99 8.37 -23.07
N VAL A 226 -47.78 8.70 -22.62
CA VAL A 226 -46.53 8.34 -23.29
C VAL A 226 -45.93 7.17 -22.53
N ASP A 227 -45.88 6.02 -23.19
CA ASP A 227 -45.30 4.78 -22.67
C ASP A 227 -43.77 4.91 -22.53
N VAL A 228 -43.29 5.00 -21.29
CA VAL A 228 -41.87 5.18 -20.92
C VAL A 228 -41.07 3.86 -21.07
N ARG A 229 -41.63 2.78 -21.63
CA ARG A 229 -40.91 1.49 -21.81
C ARG A 229 -40.21 1.29 -23.16
N ALA A 230 -40.31 2.21 -24.12
CA ALA A 230 -39.84 1.96 -25.49
C ALA A 230 -38.51 2.64 -25.89
N ILE A 231 -37.91 3.51 -25.06
CA ILE A 231 -36.66 4.24 -25.42
C ILE A 231 -35.40 3.59 -24.82
N GLY A 232 -35.54 2.73 -23.81
CA GLY A 232 -34.41 2.07 -23.11
C GLY A 232 -33.89 0.76 -23.74
N THR A 233 -34.46 0.27 -24.84
CA THR A 233 -34.20 -1.10 -25.34
C THR A 233 -33.34 -1.21 -26.59
N ARG A 234 -32.92 -0.10 -27.22
CA ARG A 234 -31.97 -0.14 -28.37
C ARG A 234 -30.50 0.05 -27.97
N ALA A 235 -30.19 0.98 -27.06
CA ALA A 235 -28.82 1.20 -26.59
C ALA A 235 -28.32 0.07 -25.68
N ALA A 236 -29.19 -0.47 -24.80
CA ALA A 236 -28.82 -1.60 -23.95
C ALA A 236 -28.64 -2.93 -24.71
N ARG A 237 -29.14 -3.03 -25.94
CA ARG A 237 -29.01 -4.25 -26.77
C ARG A 237 -27.65 -4.33 -27.45
N SER A 238 -27.03 -3.21 -27.83
CA SER A 238 -25.68 -3.19 -28.43
C SER A 238 -24.57 -3.46 -27.41
N PHE A 239 -24.75 -3.04 -26.15
CA PHE A 239 -23.79 -3.36 -25.08
C PHE A 239 -23.82 -4.85 -24.71
N ARG A 240 -24.99 -5.48 -24.70
CA ARG A 240 -25.13 -6.92 -24.41
C ARG A 240 -24.59 -7.81 -25.54
N GLU A 241 -24.72 -7.37 -26.79
CA GLU A 241 -24.13 -8.05 -27.95
C GLU A 241 -22.58 -7.94 -27.98
N LEU A 242 -22.02 -6.84 -27.46
CA LEU A 242 -20.57 -6.69 -27.23
C LEU A 242 -20.08 -7.58 -26.07
N GLU A 243 -20.85 -7.71 -24.99
CA GLU A 243 -20.52 -8.60 -23.86
C GLU A 243 -20.61 -10.09 -24.23
N GLU A 244 -21.59 -10.50 -25.03
CA GLU A 244 -21.75 -11.90 -25.47
C GLU A 244 -20.66 -12.33 -26.48
N SER A 245 -20.05 -11.39 -27.18
CA SER A 245 -18.90 -11.65 -28.07
C SER A 245 -17.61 -11.99 -27.32
N ILE A 246 -17.54 -11.70 -26.01
CA ILE A 246 -16.32 -11.78 -25.20
C ILE A 246 -16.27 -13.04 -24.32
N ASN A 247 -17.39 -13.72 -24.06
CA ASN A 247 -17.43 -14.84 -23.12
C ASN A 247 -17.86 -16.18 -23.74
N ILE A 248 -16.87 -16.95 -24.22
CA ILE A 248 -16.93 -18.41 -24.26
C ILE A 248 -15.72 -18.99 -23.50
N ILE A 249 -16.03 -19.93 -22.61
CA ILE A 249 -15.22 -20.44 -21.50
C ILE A 249 -14.21 -21.52 -21.94
N MET A 250 -12.95 -21.16 -21.82
CA MET A 250 -11.69 -21.89 -21.54
C MET A 250 -10.75 -20.79 -20.96
N PRO A 251 -9.62 -21.05 -20.26
CA PRO A 251 -8.76 -19.96 -19.79
C PRO A 251 -8.24 -19.23 -21.02
N GLN A 252 -8.90 -18.13 -21.39
CA GLN A 252 -8.62 -17.45 -22.65
C GLN A 252 -7.21 -16.92 -22.54
N ALA A 253 -6.35 -17.34 -23.48
CA ALA A 253 -5.08 -16.69 -23.70
C ALA A 253 -5.37 -15.18 -23.79
N LEU A 254 -4.65 -14.40 -22.97
CA LEU A 254 -4.78 -12.93 -22.90
C LEU A 254 -4.90 -12.37 -24.32
N PRO A 255 -5.77 -11.38 -24.58
CA PRO A 255 -5.88 -10.80 -25.91
C PRO A 255 -4.48 -10.42 -26.39
N LYS A 256 -4.13 -10.95 -27.56
CA LYS A 256 -2.82 -10.71 -28.16
C LYS A 256 -2.75 -9.22 -28.43
N VAL A 257 -1.98 -8.51 -27.60
CA VAL A 257 -1.81 -7.05 -27.73
C VAL A 257 -1.31 -6.80 -29.15
N ALA A 258 -2.06 -6.02 -29.92
CA ALA A 258 -1.63 -5.58 -31.24
C ALA A 258 -0.50 -4.57 -31.03
N LEU A 259 0.73 -5.07 -30.97
CA LEU A 259 1.91 -4.25 -30.80
C LEU A 259 2.31 -3.63 -32.14
N PRO A 260 2.86 -2.41 -32.14
CA PRO A 260 3.46 -1.82 -33.33
C PRO A 260 4.52 -2.75 -33.94
N GLU A 261 4.65 -2.72 -35.26
CA GLU A 261 5.72 -3.46 -35.95
C GLU A 261 7.10 -3.06 -35.39
N GLY A 262 7.96 -4.06 -35.15
CA GLY A 262 9.27 -3.87 -34.53
C GLY A 262 9.27 -3.80 -33.00
N VAL A 263 8.10 -3.96 -32.35
CA VAL A 263 8.01 -4.13 -30.89
C VAL A 263 7.85 -5.59 -30.53
N GLU A 264 8.68 -6.06 -29.60
CA GLU A 264 8.62 -7.41 -29.04
C GLU A 264 8.13 -7.35 -27.60
N SER A 265 7.30 -8.32 -27.19
CA SER A 265 6.89 -8.54 -25.80
C SER A 265 7.64 -9.73 -25.23
N LYS A 266 8.28 -9.54 -24.07
CA LYS A 266 9.19 -10.50 -23.46
C LYS A 266 9.06 -10.50 -21.95
N HIS A 267 9.59 -11.57 -21.35
CA HIS A 267 9.80 -11.70 -19.92
C HIS A 267 11.27 -11.95 -19.61
N ILE A 268 11.73 -11.46 -18.46
CA ILE A 268 13.08 -11.71 -17.97
C ILE A 268 13.11 -11.85 -16.44
N PRO A 269 13.77 -12.89 -15.89
CA PRO A 269 14.00 -13.00 -14.46
C PRO A 269 14.91 -11.88 -13.95
N VAL A 270 14.43 -11.10 -12.99
CA VAL A 270 15.15 -10.01 -12.33
C VAL A 270 14.83 -10.06 -10.86
N ARG A 271 15.83 -10.38 -10.02
CA ARG A 271 15.64 -10.58 -8.58
C ARG A 271 14.53 -11.61 -8.31
N ASP A 272 13.50 -11.23 -7.56
CA ASP A 272 12.31 -12.00 -7.21
C ASP A 272 11.18 -11.92 -8.26
N LEU A 273 11.40 -11.18 -9.36
CA LEU A 273 10.39 -10.89 -10.37
C LEU A 273 10.67 -11.58 -11.70
N ASN A 274 9.61 -11.98 -12.39
CA ASN A 274 9.62 -12.22 -13.82
C ASN A 274 9.08 -10.96 -14.50
N ILE A 275 9.98 -10.03 -14.85
CA ILE A 275 9.60 -8.72 -15.39
C ILE A 275 9.11 -8.88 -16.82
N HIS A 276 7.88 -8.46 -17.08
CA HIS A 276 7.37 -8.25 -18.43
C HIS A 276 7.84 -6.90 -18.98
N TYR A 277 8.27 -6.89 -20.24
CA TYR A 277 8.65 -5.68 -20.93
C TYR A 277 8.35 -5.72 -22.42
N LEU A 278 8.20 -4.54 -23.00
CA LEU A 278 8.21 -4.29 -24.43
C LEU A 278 9.58 -3.78 -24.84
N SER A 279 10.08 -4.22 -25.99
CA SER A 279 11.36 -3.74 -26.51
C SER A 279 11.34 -3.46 -28.01
N ALA A 280 12.17 -2.51 -28.44
CA ALA A 280 12.44 -2.21 -29.85
C ALA A 280 13.92 -1.85 -30.06
N GLY A 281 14.44 -2.11 -31.26
CA GLY A 281 15.85 -1.84 -31.63
C GLY A 281 16.80 -3.02 -31.40
N ASP A 282 18.07 -2.85 -31.78
CA ASP A 282 19.11 -3.87 -31.61
C ASP A 282 19.53 -3.96 -30.13
N PRO A 283 19.43 -5.12 -29.45
CA PRO A 283 19.90 -5.30 -28.07
C PRO A 283 21.37 -4.92 -27.81
N LYS A 284 22.20 -4.75 -28.84
CA LYS A 284 23.59 -4.29 -28.71
C LYS A 284 23.74 -2.76 -28.71
N SER A 285 22.70 -2.03 -29.09
CA SER A 285 22.69 -0.56 -29.07
C SER A 285 22.67 0.00 -27.64
N PRO A 286 23.01 1.29 -27.43
CA PRO A 286 22.88 1.93 -26.13
C PRO A 286 21.44 1.82 -25.58
N LEU A 287 21.31 1.37 -24.34
CA LEU A 287 20.02 1.09 -23.69
C LEU A 287 19.31 2.36 -23.23
N VAL A 288 18.03 2.49 -23.53
CA VAL A 288 17.10 3.46 -22.95
C VAL A 288 16.00 2.68 -22.22
N VAL A 289 15.84 2.94 -20.92
CA VAL A 289 14.78 2.31 -20.11
C VAL A 289 13.62 3.29 -19.93
N LEU A 290 12.40 2.84 -20.20
CA LEU A 290 11.16 3.60 -20.07
C LEU A 290 10.31 3.04 -18.91
N LEU A 291 9.98 3.90 -17.94
CA LEU A 291 9.22 3.56 -16.73
C LEU A 291 7.88 4.30 -16.76
N HIS A 292 6.77 3.57 -16.77
CA HIS A 292 5.42 4.16 -16.70
C HIS A 292 5.05 4.55 -15.26
N GLY A 293 3.95 5.30 -15.11
CA GLY A 293 3.39 5.70 -13.83
C GLY A 293 2.10 4.97 -13.48
N PHE A 294 1.18 5.65 -12.78
CA PHE A 294 -0.10 5.08 -12.36
C PHE A 294 -1.31 5.80 -13.00
N PRO A 295 -2.38 5.07 -13.39
CA PRO A 295 -2.51 3.62 -13.55
C PRO A 295 -2.15 3.22 -14.99
N GLU A 296 -0.86 3.05 -15.27
CA GLU A 296 -0.36 2.73 -16.60
C GLU A 296 0.25 1.33 -16.71
N LEU A 297 0.76 1.03 -17.91
CA LEU A 297 1.48 -0.18 -18.27
C LEU A 297 2.68 0.19 -19.14
N CYS A 298 3.58 -0.75 -19.41
CA CYS A 298 4.59 -0.60 -20.47
C CYS A 298 3.98 -0.18 -21.83
N TYR A 299 2.72 -0.57 -22.08
CA TYR A 299 1.96 -0.21 -23.28
C TYR A 299 1.73 1.30 -23.47
N SER A 300 1.82 2.11 -22.41
CA SER A 300 1.79 3.57 -22.51
C SER A 300 2.91 4.13 -23.40
N TRP A 301 4.01 3.39 -23.56
CA TRP A 301 5.16 3.77 -24.38
C TRP A 301 5.10 3.27 -25.82
N ARG A 302 3.99 2.63 -26.25
CA ARG A 302 3.85 2.03 -27.59
C ARG A 302 4.19 2.96 -28.76
N LYS A 303 3.91 4.26 -28.62
CA LYS A 303 4.18 5.28 -29.65
C LYS A 303 5.58 5.89 -29.57
N VAL A 304 6.36 5.53 -28.55
CA VAL A 304 7.70 6.08 -28.26
C VAL A 304 8.81 5.04 -28.52
N LEU A 305 8.52 3.75 -28.29
CA LEU A 305 9.47 2.63 -28.44
C LEU A 305 10.17 2.63 -29.81
N VAL A 306 9.40 2.50 -30.90
CA VAL A 306 9.95 2.38 -32.26
C VAL A 306 10.65 3.67 -32.72
N PRO A 307 10.06 4.87 -32.55
CA PRO A 307 10.75 6.09 -32.95
C PRO A 307 12.08 6.33 -32.23
N LEU A 308 12.20 5.99 -30.94
CA LEU A 308 13.49 6.05 -30.24
C LEU A 308 14.46 4.96 -30.73
N ALA A 309 13.97 3.75 -31.04
CA ALA A 309 14.81 2.72 -31.62
C ALA A 309 15.40 3.13 -32.99
N GLN A 310 14.62 3.85 -33.80
CA GLN A 310 15.07 4.42 -35.08
C GLN A 310 16.17 5.48 -34.91
N LEU A 311 16.33 6.07 -33.72
CA LEU A 311 17.46 6.94 -33.39
C LEU A 311 18.73 6.16 -33.01
N GLY A 312 18.72 4.82 -33.07
CA GLY A 312 19.87 3.96 -32.85
C GLY A 312 19.99 3.39 -31.43
N TYR A 313 18.91 3.45 -30.64
CA TYR A 313 18.88 2.95 -29.25
C TYR A 313 18.23 1.57 -29.15
N PHE A 314 18.62 0.81 -28.13
CA PHE A 314 17.82 -0.32 -27.64
C PHE A 314 16.84 0.23 -26.60
N VAL A 315 15.55 0.13 -26.84
CA VAL A 315 14.54 0.76 -25.99
C VAL A 315 13.73 -0.31 -25.30
N VAL A 316 13.62 -0.23 -23.97
CA VAL A 316 12.90 -1.20 -23.13
C VAL A 316 11.90 -0.47 -22.24
N ALA A 317 10.62 -0.79 -22.36
CA ALA A 317 9.55 -0.32 -21.48
C ALA A 317 9.04 -1.46 -20.60
N THR A 318 9.09 -1.34 -19.29
CA THR A 318 8.75 -2.44 -18.37
C THR A 318 7.41 -2.25 -17.70
N ASP A 319 6.65 -3.33 -17.51
CA ASP A 319 5.62 -3.34 -16.48
C ASP A 319 6.32 -3.37 -15.11
N SER A 320 6.11 -2.33 -14.31
CA SER A 320 6.73 -2.21 -12.99
C SER A 320 6.20 -3.29 -12.02
N ARG A 321 6.89 -3.49 -10.89
CA ARG A 321 6.42 -4.37 -9.82
C ARG A 321 4.94 -4.11 -9.47
N GLY A 322 4.12 -5.14 -9.54
CA GLY A 322 2.68 -5.07 -9.24
C GLY A 322 1.81 -4.52 -10.37
N TYR A 323 2.35 -4.37 -11.59
CA TYR A 323 1.63 -3.95 -12.78
C TYR A 323 1.65 -5.01 -13.87
N GLY A 324 0.62 -4.97 -14.71
CA GLY A 324 0.55 -5.70 -15.96
C GLY A 324 1.00 -7.15 -15.80
N ARG A 325 1.87 -7.60 -16.69
CA ARG A 325 2.27 -9.02 -16.79
C ARG A 325 3.56 -9.34 -16.03
N THR A 326 4.06 -8.42 -15.21
CA THR A 326 5.18 -8.70 -14.29
C THR A 326 4.66 -9.48 -13.09
N THR A 327 5.24 -10.65 -12.84
CA THR A 327 4.83 -11.56 -11.75
C THR A 327 5.97 -11.81 -10.78
N SER A 328 5.65 -12.34 -9.59
CA SER A 328 6.66 -12.97 -8.74
C SER A 328 7.18 -14.25 -9.42
N LEU A 329 8.46 -14.57 -9.23
CA LEU A 329 9.03 -15.86 -9.63
C LEU A 329 8.62 -16.98 -8.66
N GLU A 330 8.47 -16.65 -7.38
CA GLU A 330 8.11 -17.61 -6.33
C GLU A 330 6.61 -17.87 -6.31
N GLU A 331 5.81 -16.83 -6.59
CA GLU A 331 4.35 -16.89 -6.57
C GLU A 331 3.73 -16.30 -7.85
N PRO A 332 3.88 -16.95 -9.02
CA PRO A 332 3.46 -16.37 -10.31
C PRO A 332 1.97 -16.06 -10.42
N GLU A 333 1.13 -16.81 -9.69
CA GLU A 333 -0.33 -16.68 -9.69
C GLU A 333 -0.86 -15.72 -8.61
N HIS A 334 0.01 -15.18 -7.75
CA HIS A 334 -0.41 -14.30 -6.67
C HIS A 334 -0.87 -12.95 -7.20
N THR A 335 -2.10 -12.57 -6.87
CA THR A 335 -2.64 -11.24 -7.13
C THR A 335 -2.44 -10.39 -5.89
N VAL A 336 -1.79 -9.23 -6.05
CA VAL A 336 -1.44 -8.34 -4.94
C VAL A 336 -2.68 -7.88 -4.20
N LYS A 337 -2.70 -8.07 -2.89
CA LYS A 337 -3.78 -7.68 -1.97
C LYS A 337 -3.35 -6.51 -1.10
N TYR A 338 -4.34 -5.88 -0.47
CA TYR A 338 -4.07 -4.72 0.38
C TYR A 338 -3.32 -5.12 1.65
N GLU A 339 -3.56 -6.32 2.15
CA GLU A 339 -2.95 -6.85 3.37
C GLU A 339 -1.51 -7.33 3.15
N ASP A 340 -1.07 -7.42 1.89
CA ASP A 340 0.29 -7.83 1.55
C ASP A 340 1.33 -6.83 2.05
N ASP A 341 2.54 -7.33 2.30
CA ASP A 341 3.66 -6.49 2.68
C ASP A 341 3.94 -5.43 1.61
N ILE A 342 3.96 -4.17 2.03
CA ILE A 342 4.24 -3.05 1.16
C ILE A 342 5.75 -2.83 0.98
N ALA A 343 6.61 -3.44 1.81
CA ALA A 343 8.07 -3.24 1.74
C ALA A 343 8.69 -3.49 0.34
N PRO A 344 8.26 -4.51 -0.44
CA PRO A 344 8.75 -4.68 -1.81
C PRO A 344 8.51 -3.47 -2.73
N TYR A 345 7.54 -2.61 -2.41
CA TYR A 345 7.16 -1.43 -3.20
C TYR A 345 7.82 -0.12 -2.74
N SER A 346 8.85 -0.19 -1.89
CA SER A 346 9.59 1.03 -1.50
C SER A 346 10.45 1.58 -2.63
N MET A 347 10.80 2.86 -2.55
CA MET A 347 11.52 3.53 -3.63
C MET A 347 12.87 2.87 -3.90
N LEU A 348 13.61 2.47 -2.86
CA LEU A 348 14.89 1.78 -3.07
C LEU A 348 14.73 0.40 -3.70
N ASN A 349 13.67 -0.35 -3.34
CA ASN A 349 13.40 -1.63 -3.96
C ASN A 349 13.03 -1.49 -5.44
N LEU A 350 12.17 -0.51 -5.77
CA LEU A 350 11.82 -0.21 -7.16
C LEU A 350 13.05 0.25 -7.97
N ALA A 351 13.93 1.07 -7.38
CA ALA A 351 15.19 1.46 -8.01
C ALA A 351 16.11 0.25 -8.24
N HIS A 352 16.21 -0.66 -7.27
CA HIS A 352 16.99 -1.89 -7.40
C HIS A 352 16.43 -2.83 -8.48
N ASP A 353 15.12 -2.88 -8.68
CA ASP A 353 14.50 -3.64 -9.78
C ASP A 353 15.01 -3.12 -11.13
N VAL A 354 15.06 -1.80 -11.32
CA VAL A 354 15.58 -1.16 -12.54
C VAL A 354 17.08 -1.39 -12.72
N VAL A 355 17.89 -1.25 -11.66
CA VAL A 355 19.33 -1.51 -11.75
C VAL A 355 19.60 -2.97 -12.13
N ALA A 356 18.92 -3.92 -11.49
CA ALA A 356 19.08 -5.34 -11.78
C ALA A 356 18.60 -5.69 -13.20
N LEU A 357 17.52 -5.06 -13.68
CA LEU A 357 17.06 -5.20 -15.06
C LEU A 357 18.13 -4.79 -16.08
N VAL A 358 18.81 -3.66 -15.88
CA VAL A 358 19.88 -3.20 -16.80
C VAL A 358 20.95 -4.28 -16.95
N PHE A 359 21.39 -4.88 -15.85
CA PHE A 359 22.35 -5.99 -15.87
C PHE A 359 21.79 -7.26 -16.51
N ALA A 360 20.52 -7.61 -16.22
CA ALA A 360 19.87 -8.79 -16.80
C ALA A 360 19.73 -8.68 -18.32
N LEU A 361 19.52 -7.47 -18.85
CA LEU A 361 19.50 -7.18 -20.29
C LEU A 361 20.89 -7.23 -20.94
N GLY A 362 21.96 -7.48 -20.17
CA GLY A 362 23.34 -7.56 -20.68
C GLY A 362 24.06 -6.22 -20.74
N HIS A 363 23.49 -5.15 -20.18
CA HIS A 363 24.08 -3.82 -20.14
C HIS A 363 24.71 -3.51 -18.78
N LYS A 364 25.75 -2.68 -18.76
CA LYS A 364 26.34 -2.15 -17.52
C LYS A 364 25.94 -0.71 -17.24
N THR A 365 25.44 -0.03 -18.27
CA THR A 365 25.03 1.37 -18.27
C THR A 365 23.81 1.51 -19.17
N CYS A 366 23.04 2.58 -18.97
CA CYS A 366 22.00 3.02 -19.90
C CYS A 366 22.37 4.42 -20.41
N ALA A 367 21.94 4.75 -21.63
CA ALA A 367 21.99 6.09 -22.18
C ALA A 367 21.02 7.02 -21.45
N ALA A 368 19.85 6.52 -21.05
CA ALA A 368 18.92 7.22 -20.17
C ALA A 368 17.93 6.27 -19.47
N VAL A 369 17.39 6.75 -18.35
CA VAL A 369 16.14 6.25 -17.74
C VAL A 369 15.09 7.35 -17.85
N VAL A 370 14.04 7.07 -18.61
CA VAL A 370 12.89 7.97 -18.82
C VAL A 370 11.73 7.46 -17.97
N GLY A 371 11.07 8.36 -17.24
CA GLY A 371 10.00 8.00 -16.32
C GLY A 371 8.84 8.98 -16.42
N HIS A 372 7.61 8.47 -16.46
CA HIS A 372 6.37 9.24 -16.41
C HIS A 372 5.63 8.97 -15.11
N ASP A 373 5.18 10.03 -14.41
CA ASP A 373 4.55 9.96 -13.07
C ASP A 373 5.41 9.17 -12.03
N THR A 374 6.70 9.05 -12.35
CA THR A 374 7.73 8.43 -11.52
C THR A 374 9.03 9.19 -11.61
N THR A 375 9.87 9.01 -10.60
CA THR A 375 11.20 9.63 -10.54
C THR A 375 12.18 8.88 -11.45
N SER A 376 12.98 9.62 -12.21
CA SER A 376 13.91 9.12 -13.25
C SER A 376 14.93 10.21 -13.60
N VAL A 377 15.78 10.03 -14.62
CA VAL A 377 16.69 11.11 -15.11
C VAL A 377 16.01 11.98 -16.16
N VAL A 378 15.14 11.41 -17.01
CA VAL A 378 14.18 12.17 -17.80
C VAL A 378 12.82 12.00 -17.16
N MET A 379 12.39 12.99 -16.38
CA MET A 379 11.17 12.96 -15.58
C MET A 379 10.02 13.60 -16.32
N MET A 380 8.85 12.97 -16.24
CA MET A 380 7.65 13.47 -16.89
C MET A 380 6.47 13.58 -15.93
N SER A 381 5.71 14.66 -16.07
CA SER A 381 4.46 14.95 -15.34
C SER A 381 4.56 15.26 -13.83
N ALA A 382 5.62 14.86 -13.13
CA ALA A 382 5.80 15.18 -11.71
C ALA A 382 7.18 15.82 -11.44
N PRO A 383 7.25 17.11 -11.07
CA PRO A 383 8.51 17.73 -10.70
C PRO A 383 9.11 17.10 -9.44
N PHE A 384 10.36 16.68 -9.53
CA PHE A 384 11.21 16.35 -8.39
C PHE A 384 11.58 17.60 -7.57
N THR A 385 11.05 17.67 -6.36
CA THR A 385 11.24 18.78 -5.42
C THR A 385 12.51 18.67 -4.56
N GLY A 386 13.43 17.78 -4.94
CA GLY A 386 14.47 17.29 -4.05
C GLY A 386 13.95 16.24 -3.07
N PRO A 387 14.85 15.62 -2.31
CA PRO A 387 14.45 14.74 -1.23
C PRO A 387 13.63 15.54 -0.19
N PRO A 388 12.53 14.99 0.34
CA PRO A 388 11.77 15.55 1.45
C PRO A 388 12.69 15.97 2.61
N ALA A 389 12.31 17.05 3.30
CA ALA A 389 12.82 17.31 4.64
C ALA A 389 12.27 16.26 5.63
N LEU A 390 12.83 16.22 6.85
CA LEU A 390 12.42 15.37 7.98
C LEU A 390 10.89 15.17 8.07
N PRO A 391 10.42 14.01 8.57
CA PRO A 391 9.10 13.46 8.24
C PRO A 391 7.91 14.39 8.50
N PHE A 392 7.12 14.61 7.44
CA PHE A 392 5.73 15.06 7.53
C PHE A 392 4.86 14.15 6.64
N ASN A 393 3.61 13.91 7.04
CA ASN A 393 2.61 13.04 6.38
C ASN A 393 2.79 11.52 6.54
N VAL A 394 3.06 11.04 7.76
CA VAL A 394 2.86 9.62 8.10
C VAL A 394 1.39 9.43 8.45
N LEU A 395 0.70 8.50 7.77
CA LEU A 395 -0.63 8.06 8.20
C LEU A 395 -0.44 6.81 9.07
N GLU A 396 -0.85 6.87 10.34
CA GLU A 396 -0.79 5.73 11.26
C GLU A 396 -1.89 4.69 10.99
N ASN A 397 -2.96 5.05 10.26
CA ASN A 397 -4.07 4.16 9.91
C ASN A 397 -4.64 4.52 8.52
N PRO A 398 -4.20 3.88 7.42
CA PRO A 398 -4.86 4.04 6.14
C PRO A 398 -6.27 3.41 6.17
N PRO A 399 -7.30 4.04 5.57
CA PRO A 399 -8.65 3.50 5.53
C PRO A 399 -8.68 2.09 4.92
N THR A 400 -9.62 1.27 5.37
CA THR A 400 -9.85 -0.07 4.83
C THR A 400 -10.28 0.02 3.36
N PRO A 401 -9.79 -0.85 2.47
CA PRO A 401 -10.18 -0.81 1.06
C PRO A 401 -11.60 -1.32 0.88
N GLU A 402 -12.37 -0.64 0.05
CA GLU A 402 -13.47 -1.27 -0.67
C GLU A 402 -12.96 -1.71 -2.04
N SER A 403 -12.85 -3.02 -2.25
CA SER A 403 -12.67 -3.56 -3.61
C SER A 403 -14.05 -3.64 -4.26
N ASN A 404 -14.42 -2.66 -5.08
CA ASN A 404 -15.52 -2.83 -6.02
C ASN A 404 -15.13 -2.18 -7.34
N ILE A 405 -15.07 -3.00 -8.39
CA ILE A 405 -15.15 -2.49 -9.76
C ILE A 405 -16.34 -1.53 -9.79
N PRO A 406 -16.19 -0.29 -10.31
CA PRO A 406 -17.28 0.66 -10.30
C PRO A 406 -18.52 0.04 -10.95
N PHE A 407 -19.71 0.26 -10.39
CA PHE A 407 -20.95 -0.35 -10.90
C PHE A 407 -21.24 0.00 -12.37
N TRP A 408 -20.60 1.06 -12.88
CA TRP A 408 -20.66 1.55 -14.26
C TRP A 408 -19.50 1.06 -15.14
N GLY A 409 -18.68 0.13 -14.64
CA GLY A 409 -17.67 -0.63 -15.38
C GLY A 409 -16.25 -0.07 -15.28
N LEU A 410 -15.26 -0.97 -15.18
CA LEU A 410 -13.83 -0.63 -15.13
C LEU A 410 -13.37 0.15 -16.37
N HIS A 411 -13.86 -0.23 -17.55
CA HIS A 411 -13.47 0.42 -18.81
C HIS A 411 -13.89 1.87 -18.85
N ALA A 412 -15.14 2.15 -18.49
CA ALA A 412 -15.66 3.51 -18.41
C ALA A 412 -14.93 4.31 -17.32
N PHE A 413 -14.60 3.67 -16.18
CA PHE A 413 -13.78 4.29 -15.14
C PHE A 413 -12.42 4.75 -15.65
N LEU A 414 -11.70 3.87 -16.33
CA LEU A 414 -10.42 4.24 -16.93
C LEU A 414 -10.60 5.33 -17.99
N ARG A 415 -11.63 5.27 -18.85
CA ARG A 415 -11.92 6.32 -19.84
C ARG A 415 -12.07 7.68 -19.18
N ALA A 416 -12.88 7.79 -18.13
CA ALA A 416 -13.10 9.03 -17.41
C ALA A 416 -11.84 9.51 -16.68
N TYR A 417 -11.12 8.61 -16.03
CA TYR A 417 -9.87 8.91 -15.33
C TYR A 417 -8.78 9.44 -16.27
N PHE A 418 -8.56 8.75 -17.40
CA PHE A 418 -7.62 9.19 -18.44
C PHE A 418 -8.06 10.54 -19.03
N HIS A 419 -9.34 10.71 -19.34
CA HIS A 419 -9.86 11.95 -19.91
C HIS A 419 -9.66 13.14 -18.97
N MET A 420 -10.07 13.05 -17.71
CA MET A 420 -9.99 14.15 -16.73
C MET A 420 -8.54 14.63 -16.47
N LYS A 421 -7.53 13.80 -16.72
CA LYS A 421 -6.12 14.19 -16.62
C LYS A 421 -5.48 14.61 -17.96
N SER A 422 -6.19 14.46 -19.07
CA SER A 422 -5.66 14.71 -20.42
C SER A 422 -5.79 16.16 -20.84
N GLY A 423 -5.10 16.53 -21.92
CA GLY A 423 -5.23 17.85 -22.53
C GLY A 423 -6.61 18.11 -23.18
N ASP A 424 -7.42 17.07 -23.35
CA ASP A 424 -8.77 17.12 -23.93
C ASP A 424 -9.84 17.52 -22.91
N TRP A 425 -9.58 17.42 -21.60
CA TRP A 425 -10.54 17.84 -20.59
C TRP A 425 -10.66 19.36 -20.58
N ALA A 426 -11.88 19.86 -20.78
CA ALA A 426 -12.13 21.29 -20.98
C ALA A 426 -11.84 22.13 -19.73
N GLU A 427 -12.01 21.55 -18.53
CA GLU A 427 -11.78 22.23 -17.25
C GLU A 427 -10.30 22.21 -16.82
N ASN A 428 -9.42 21.65 -17.66
CA ASN A 428 -8.01 21.52 -17.34
C ASN A 428 -7.27 22.85 -17.51
N ASP A 429 -7.14 23.61 -16.41
CA ASP A 429 -6.49 24.93 -16.34
C ASP A 429 -5.35 24.98 -15.31
N PRO A 430 -4.23 24.28 -15.52
CA PRO A 430 -3.16 24.23 -14.55
C PRO A 430 -2.40 25.55 -14.43
N HIS A 431 -2.25 26.02 -13.20
CA HIS A 431 -1.49 27.22 -12.86
C HIS A 431 -0.83 27.06 -11.49
N PRO A 432 0.21 27.84 -11.17
CA PRO A 432 0.79 27.87 -9.84
C PRO A 432 -0.28 28.21 -8.79
N ILE A 433 -0.35 27.40 -7.74
CA ILE A 433 -1.24 27.61 -6.60
C ILE A 433 -0.42 27.84 -5.34
N SER A 434 -0.94 28.65 -4.41
CA SER A 434 -0.37 28.76 -3.06
C SER A 434 -0.89 27.65 -2.14
N ILE A 435 -0.23 27.47 -0.98
CA ILE A 435 -0.69 26.51 0.05
C ILE A 435 -2.11 26.86 0.54
N ALA A 436 -2.44 28.16 0.62
CA ALA A 436 -3.77 28.62 1.04
C ALA A 436 -4.86 28.31 0.01
N GLU A 437 -4.48 28.17 -1.27
CA GLU A 437 -5.35 27.87 -2.40
C GLU A 437 -5.31 26.38 -2.77
N ALA A 438 -4.75 25.50 -1.92
CA ALA A 438 -4.61 24.09 -2.24
C ALA A 438 -5.94 23.44 -2.68
N GLY A 439 -7.08 23.91 -2.16
CA GLY A 439 -8.43 23.51 -2.59
C GLY A 439 -8.79 23.82 -4.05
N GLY A 440 -7.93 24.51 -4.81
CA GLY A 440 -8.07 24.76 -6.24
C GLY A 440 -7.53 23.63 -7.13
N LEU A 441 -6.93 22.57 -6.55
CA LEU A 441 -6.58 21.39 -7.33
C LEU A 441 -7.83 20.62 -7.76
N PRO A 442 -7.80 19.98 -8.95
CA PRO A 442 -8.87 19.09 -9.37
C PRO A 442 -9.16 17.98 -8.36
N HIS A 443 -10.41 17.52 -8.33
CA HIS A 443 -10.88 16.54 -7.34
C HIS A 443 -10.19 15.16 -7.43
N TYR A 444 -9.46 14.86 -8.52
CA TYR A 444 -8.62 13.66 -8.58
C TYR A 444 -7.33 13.75 -7.75
N TYR A 445 -6.95 14.94 -7.28
CA TYR A 445 -5.89 15.15 -6.30
C TYR A 445 -6.44 15.42 -4.90
N ILE A 446 -7.50 16.24 -4.81
CA ILE A 446 -8.18 16.54 -3.56
C ILE A 446 -9.61 16.04 -3.65
N MET A 447 -9.77 14.78 -3.27
CA MET A 447 -11.05 14.09 -3.31
C MET A 447 -11.99 14.63 -2.22
N PRO A 448 -13.24 14.94 -2.54
CA PRO A 448 -14.26 15.17 -1.52
C PRO A 448 -14.36 13.98 -0.57
N GLN A 449 -14.46 14.25 0.73
CA GLN A 449 -14.32 13.23 1.78
C GLN A 449 -15.29 12.05 1.65
N ASP A 450 -16.50 12.31 1.16
CA ASP A 450 -17.59 11.32 1.06
C ASP A 450 -17.66 10.62 -0.31
N LEU A 451 -16.70 10.87 -1.21
CA LEU A 451 -16.67 10.30 -2.56
C LEU A 451 -15.47 9.37 -2.73
N THR A 452 -15.63 8.37 -3.60
CA THR A 452 -14.50 7.59 -4.12
C THR A 452 -13.94 8.21 -5.39
N MET A 453 -12.75 7.77 -5.83
CA MET A 453 -12.20 8.18 -7.13
C MET A 453 -13.17 7.86 -8.27
N ALA A 454 -13.87 6.72 -8.18
CA ALA A 454 -14.85 6.33 -9.18
C ALA A 454 -16.04 7.29 -9.21
N ASP A 455 -16.52 7.75 -8.06
CA ASP A 455 -17.60 8.74 -8.01
C ASP A 455 -17.14 10.08 -8.57
N VAL A 456 -15.92 10.51 -8.25
CA VAL A 456 -15.36 11.78 -8.73
C VAL A 456 -15.23 11.81 -10.26
N VAL A 457 -14.65 10.78 -10.87
CA VAL A 457 -14.42 10.81 -12.33
C VAL A 457 -15.70 10.58 -13.14
N LYS A 458 -16.73 9.96 -12.54
CA LYS A 458 -17.94 9.52 -13.25
C LYS A 458 -18.63 10.66 -14.00
N ASP A 459 -18.71 11.83 -13.37
CA ASP A 459 -19.39 13.00 -13.94
C ASP A 459 -18.57 13.68 -15.04
N HIS A 460 -17.31 13.27 -15.23
CA HIS A 460 -16.40 13.74 -16.27
C HIS A 460 -16.16 12.69 -17.37
N LEU A 461 -17.09 11.75 -17.54
CA LEU A 461 -17.10 10.87 -18.70
C LEU A 461 -17.18 11.72 -20.00
N PRO A 462 -16.24 11.54 -20.96
CA PRO A 462 -16.33 12.23 -22.23
C PRO A 462 -17.58 11.79 -23.02
N SER A 463 -18.08 12.67 -23.88
CA SER A 463 -19.20 12.33 -24.77
C SER A 463 -18.80 11.25 -25.78
N GLU A 464 -19.76 10.53 -26.36
CA GLU A 464 -19.49 9.54 -27.42
C GLU A 464 -18.72 10.17 -28.59
N ASP A 465 -19.05 11.42 -28.95
CA ASP A 465 -18.35 12.17 -29.99
C ASP A 465 -16.89 12.45 -29.64
N ASP A 466 -16.60 12.79 -28.38
CA ASP A 466 -15.23 13.02 -27.92
C ASP A 466 -14.44 11.71 -27.89
N VAL A 467 -15.07 10.60 -27.47
CA VAL A 467 -14.47 9.26 -27.52
C VAL A 467 -14.12 8.86 -28.96
N MET A 468 -15.03 9.08 -29.91
CA MET A 468 -14.80 8.77 -31.33
C MET A 468 -13.68 9.64 -31.94
N LYS A 469 -13.53 10.89 -31.49
CA LYS A 469 -12.46 11.80 -31.95
C LYS A 469 -11.13 11.59 -31.23
N ASN A 470 -11.11 10.83 -30.14
CA ASN A 470 -9.90 10.59 -29.37
C ASN A 470 -8.95 9.65 -30.14
N THR A 471 -7.96 10.25 -30.80
CA THR A 471 -6.95 9.51 -31.57
C THR A 471 -5.80 9.00 -30.70
N TRP A 472 -5.60 9.57 -29.51
CA TRP A 472 -4.45 9.23 -28.68
C TRP A 472 -4.68 8.00 -27.82
N LEU A 473 -5.92 7.75 -27.40
CA LEU A 473 -6.38 6.58 -26.66
C LEU A 473 -7.72 6.09 -27.23
N PRO A 474 -7.71 5.43 -28.41
CA PRO A 474 -8.90 4.79 -28.95
C PRO A 474 -9.42 3.66 -28.03
N GLU A 475 -10.67 3.25 -28.21
CA GLU A 475 -11.30 2.20 -27.40
C GLU A 475 -10.53 0.88 -27.40
N SER A 476 -9.90 0.53 -28.53
CA SER A 476 -9.05 -0.67 -28.64
C SER A 476 -7.80 -0.60 -27.76
N ASP A 477 -7.22 0.59 -27.60
CA ASP A 477 -6.06 0.78 -26.72
C ASP A 477 -6.50 0.78 -25.27
N LEU A 478 -7.60 1.46 -24.93
CA LEU A 478 -8.14 1.48 -23.57
C LEU A 478 -8.51 0.07 -23.09
N ALA A 479 -9.05 -0.77 -23.97
CA ALA A 479 -9.39 -2.15 -23.65
C ALA A 479 -8.21 -2.99 -23.15
N ILE A 480 -6.96 -2.65 -23.53
CA ILE A 480 -5.76 -3.32 -23.03
C ILE A 480 -5.53 -2.98 -21.56
N PHE A 481 -5.63 -1.70 -21.20
CA PHE A 481 -5.55 -1.28 -19.80
C PHE A 481 -6.66 -1.92 -18.97
N THR A 482 -7.90 -1.88 -19.48
CA THR A 482 -9.06 -2.52 -18.84
C THR A 482 -8.79 -4.00 -18.59
N ALA A 483 -8.34 -4.76 -19.59
CA ALA A 483 -8.10 -6.19 -19.47
C ALA A 483 -7.01 -6.53 -18.44
N GLU A 484 -5.90 -5.77 -18.41
CA GLU A 484 -4.84 -6.00 -17.44
C GLU A 484 -5.27 -5.61 -16.02
N TYR A 485 -5.91 -4.44 -15.83
CA TYR A 485 -6.40 -4.03 -14.52
C TYR A 485 -7.56 -4.88 -14.01
N GLN A 486 -8.35 -5.48 -14.89
CA GLN A 486 -9.36 -6.48 -14.53
C GLN A 486 -8.72 -7.72 -13.92
N ARG A 487 -7.53 -8.11 -14.41
CA ARG A 487 -6.78 -9.26 -13.91
C ARG A 487 -5.99 -8.95 -12.65
N THR A 488 -5.28 -7.83 -12.61
CA THR A 488 -4.34 -7.51 -11.52
C THR A 488 -4.95 -6.70 -10.39
N GLY A 489 -6.05 -6.00 -10.66
CA GLY A 489 -6.49 -4.89 -9.82
C GLY A 489 -5.48 -3.73 -9.79
N PHE A 490 -5.76 -2.72 -8.97
CA PHE A 490 -4.91 -1.53 -8.81
C PHE A 490 -3.91 -1.63 -7.66
N GLN A 491 -4.02 -2.67 -6.82
CA GLN A 491 -3.38 -2.70 -5.51
C GLN A 491 -1.85 -2.69 -5.59
N GLY A 492 -1.25 -3.40 -6.55
CA GLY A 492 0.18 -3.36 -6.78
C GLY A 492 0.68 -1.94 -7.07
N GLY A 493 -0.04 -1.20 -7.91
CA GLY A 493 0.28 0.20 -8.17
C GLY A 493 0.05 1.13 -6.98
N LEU A 494 -1.04 0.92 -6.23
CA LEU A 494 -1.36 1.70 -5.03
C LEU A 494 -0.35 1.47 -3.89
N ASN A 495 0.29 0.30 -3.82
CA ASN A 495 1.30 0.01 -2.80
C ASN A 495 2.51 0.96 -2.87
N ARG A 496 2.85 1.51 -4.04
CA ARG A 496 3.88 2.56 -4.18
C ARG A 496 3.51 3.85 -3.45
N TYR A 497 2.24 4.24 -3.45
CA TYR A 497 1.77 5.42 -2.71
C TYR A 497 1.65 5.14 -1.21
N ARG A 498 1.26 3.91 -0.84
CA ARG A 498 1.23 3.47 0.57
C ARG A 498 2.62 3.47 1.19
N THR A 499 3.64 2.99 0.47
CA THR A 499 5.02 3.07 0.95
C THR A 499 5.49 4.50 1.09
N ALA A 500 5.14 5.40 0.17
CA ALA A 500 5.50 6.83 0.23
C ALA A 500 4.96 7.59 1.47
N ARG A 501 4.04 6.98 2.24
CA ARG A 501 3.50 7.51 3.51
C ARG A 501 3.99 6.75 4.75
N SER A 502 4.91 5.80 4.59
CA SER A 502 5.43 4.96 5.67
C SER A 502 6.71 5.52 6.29
N LEU A 503 6.97 5.17 7.55
CA LEU A 503 8.26 5.47 8.20
C LEU A 503 9.45 4.85 7.45
N ARG A 504 9.23 3.76 6.72
CA ARG A 504 10.26 3.15 5.88
C ARG A 504 10.70 4.10 4.77
N TRP A 505 9.75 4.75 4.09
CA TRP A 505 10.08 5.74 3.07
C TRP A 505 10.83 6.94 3.65
N VAL A 506 10.44 7.42 4.84
CA VAL A 506 11.16 8.48 5.54
C VAL A 506 12.63 8.08 5.76
N GLY A 507 12.87 6.87 6.25
CA GLY A 507 14.22 6.35 6.48
C GLY A 507 15.03 6.22 5.19
N GLU A 508 14.43 5.68 4.12
CA GLU A 508 15.09 5.50 2.83
C GLU A 508 15.45 6.83 2.16
N ILE A 509 14.49 7.75 2.10
CA ILE A 509 14.68 9.01 1.38
C ILE A 509 15.49 10.01 2.20
N GLY A 510 15.42 9.94 3.53
CA GLY A 510 16.27 10.73 4.43
C GLY A 510 17.77 10.55 4.17
N LEU A 511 18.20 9.40 3.62
CA LEU A 511 19.60 9.17 3.21
C LEU A 511 20.10 10.16 2.16
N PHE A 512 19.17 10.73 1.38
CA PHE A 512 19.47 11.67 0.31
C PHE A 512 19.22 13.11 0.73
N ALA A 513 18.81 13.39 1.98
CA ALA A 513 18.50 14.74 2.44
C ALA A 513 19.65 15.72 2.11
N GLY A 514 19.31 16.84 1.46
CA GLY A 514 20.28 17.86 1.02
C GLY A 514 21.09 17.50 -0.24
N LYS A 515 20.94 16.30 -0.81
CA LYS A 515 21.53 15.95 -2.10
C LYS A 515 20.76 16.57 -3.26
N LYS A 516 21.48 16.87 -4.33
CA LYS A 516 20.94 17.35 -5.61
C LYS A 516 21.21 16.31 -6.69
N ILE A 517 20.46 16.40 -7.79
CA ILE A 517 20.80 15.66 -9.01
C ILE A 517 22.08 16.28 -9.60
N GLU A 518 23.05 15.44 -9.97
CA GLU A 518 24.35 15.86 -10.52
C GLU A 518 24.59 15.35 -11.96
N VAL A 519 23.82 14.33 -12.35
CA VAL A 519 23.81 13.78 -13.72
C VAL A 519 23.00 14.68 -14.66
N PRO A 520 23.20 14.59 -15.98
CA PRO A 520 22.30 15.20 -16.95
C PRO A 520 20.87 14.68 -16.75
N ALA A 521 19.90 15.58 -16.70
CA ALA A 521 18.48 15.26 -16.54
C ALA A 521 17.63 16.10 -17.48
N MET A 522 16.32 15.85 -17.55
CA MET A 522 15.36 16.72 -18.23
C MET A 522 14.01 16.54 -17.56
N PHE A 523 13.23 17.61 -17.45
CA PHE A 523 11.82 17.54 -17.12
C PHE A 523 10.98 17.83 -18.36
N LEU A 524 9.98 17.00 -18.63
CA LEU A 524 9.06 17.16 -19.74
C LEU A 524 7.62 16.85 -19.28
N SER A 525 6.70 17.79 -19.43
CA SER A 525 5.29 17.57 -19.07
C SER A 525 4.36 18.13 -20.14
N GLY A 526 3.09 17.71 -20.14
CA GLY A 526 2.07 18.48 -20.83
C GLY A 526 1.88 19.84 -20.17
N LYS A 527 1.63 20.89 -20.96
CA LYS A 527 1.32 22.21 -20.43
C LYS A 527 -0.02 22.24 -19.71
N LYS A 528 -0.95 21.36 -20.09
CA LYS A 528 -2.22 21.14 -19.41
C LYS A 528 -2.12 20.07 -18.30
N ASP A 529 -0.95 19.85 -17.70
CA ASP A 529 -0.81 18.87 -16.62
C ASP A 529 -0.74 19.55 -15.25
N TRP A 530 -1.76 19.31 -14.41
CA TRP A 530 -1.75 19.74 -13.01
C TRP A 530 -0.63 19.10 -12.18
N GLY A 531 -0.05 17.97 -12.61
CA GLY A 531 1.09 17.35 -11.94
C GLY A 531 2.31 18.28 -11.81
N VAL A 532 2.43 19.29 -12.68
CA VAL A 532 3.45 20.34 -12.58
C VAL A 532 3.26 21.24 -11.35
N TYR A 533 2.01 21.45 -10.93
CA TYR A 533 1.62 22.40 -9.87
C TYR A 533 0.94 21.75 -8.66
N GLN A 534 0.77 20.42 -8.65
CA GLN A 534 0.12 19.66 -7.56
C GLN A 534 0.77 19.89 -6.19
N ILE A 535 2.07 20.21 -6.17
CA ILE A 535 2.79 20.64 -4.99
C ILE A 535 3.17 22.11 -5.22
N PRO A 536 2.63 23.05 -4.42
CA PRO A 536 2.99 24.46 -4.50
C PRO A 536 4.51 24.68 -4.54
N GLY A 537 5.00 25.40 -5.56
CA GLY A 537 6.41 25.73 -5.73
C GLY A 537 7.31 24.58 -6.23
N ALA A 538 6.78 23.39 -6.49
CA ALA A 538 7.59 22.23 -6.89
C ALA A 538 8.38 22.44 -8.19
N ALA A 539 7.72 22.97 -9.23
CA ALA A 539 8.36 23.27 -10.51
C ALA A 539 9.46 24.32 -10.37
N GLN A 540 9.24 25.35 -9.55
CA GLN A 540 10.25 26.38 -9.29
C GLN A 540 11.45 25.79 -8.54
N LYS A 541 11.19 25.04 -7.46
CA LYS A 541 12.24 24.39 -6.68
C LYS A 541 13.06 23.38 -7.50
N MET A 542 12.43 22.66 -8.42
CA MET A 542 13.13 21.79 -9.36
C MET A 542 14.16 22.58 -10.19
N LYS A 543 13.72 23.71 -10.77
CA LYS A 543 14.55 24.57 -11.61
C LYS A 543 15.71 25.22 -10.86
N GLU A 544 15.45 25.68 -9.64
CA GLU A 544 16.39 26.53 -8.89
C GLU A 544 17.28 25.74 -7.93
N GLU A 545 16.78 24.63 -7.36
CA GLU A 545 17.42 24.01 -6.20
C GLU A 545 17.74 22.52 -6.38
N ALA A 546 16.85 21.74 -7.00
CA ALA A 546 16.93 20.27 -6.96
C ALA A 546 18.01 19.69 -7.88
N TRP A 547 18.45 20.45 -8.89
CA TRP A 547 19.41 20.00 -9.89
C TRP A 547 20.51 21.04 -10.11
N THR A 548 21.76 20.58 -10.10
CA THR A 548 22.96 21.42 -10.24
C THR A 548 23.21 21.98 -11.64
N LYS A 549 22.60 21.42 -12.70
CA LYS A 549 22.91 21.76 -14.10
C LYS A 549 21.67 21.99 -14.97
N MET A 550 20.50 22.23 -14.37
CA MET A 550 19.28 22.49 -15.15
C MET A 550 19.42 23.81 -15.89
N VAL A 551 19.20 23.77 -17.21
CA VAL A 551 19.00 24.99 -18.02
C VAL A 551 17.54 25.05 -18.46
N ASP A 552 17.07 26.24 -18.87
CA ASP A 552 15.67 26.45 -19.27
C ASP A 552 15.21 25.46 -20.34
N GLU A 553 16.11 25.15 -21.27
CA GLU A 553 15.91 24.16 -22.31
C GLU A 553 15.60 22.75 -21.80
N ASP A 554 16.01 22.38 -20.59
CA ASP A 554 15.79 21.06 -19.99
C ASP A 554 14.49 21.00 -19.16
N PHE A 555 13.68 22.06 -19.15
CA PHE A 555 12.34 22.08 -18.56
C PHE A 555 11.30 22.37 -19.66
N VAL A 556 10.66 21.33 -20.17
CA VAL A 556 9.79 21.40 -21.35
C VAL A 556 8.32 21.22 -20.95
N LEU A 557 7.47 22.16 -21.39
CA LEU A 557 6.02 22.03 -21.31
C LEU A 557 5.45 21.93 -22.73
N VAL A 558 4.82 20.79 -23.05
CA VAL A 558 4.31 20.46 -24.38
C VAL A 558 2.90 21.03 -24.55
N GLU A 559 2.73 21.88 -25.58
CA GLU A 559 1.44 22.48 -25.92
C GLU A 559 0.40 21.41 -26.31
N GLY A 560 -0.83 21.61 -25.86
CA GLY A 560 -1.95 20.73 -26.18
C GLY A 560 -1.79 19.28 -25.69
N ALA A 561 -0.99 19.06 -24.63
CA ALA A 561 -0.92 17.82 -23.88
C ALA A 561 -1.25 18.08 -22.40
N GLY A 562 -1.95 17.14 -21.79
CA GLY A 562 -2.12 17.02 -20.34
C GLY A 562 -1.15 16.01 -19.75
N HIS A 563 -1.65 15.21 -18.81
CA HIS A 563 -0.84 14.27 -18.05
C HIS A 563 -0.23 13.16 -18.89
N TRP A 564 -0.91 12.65 -19.92
CA TRP A 564 -0.47 11.45 -20.65
C TRP A 564 0.38 11.80 -21.86
N VAL A 565 1.36 12.69 -21.70
CA VAL A 565 2.08 13.36 -22.79
C VAL A 565 2.76 12.38 -23.77
N GLN A 566 3.24 11.22 -23.30
CA GLN A 566 3.80 10.13 -24.13
C GLN A 566 2.77 9.49 -25.08
N GLN A 567 1.48 9.60 -24.77
CA GLN A 567 0.38 9.08 -25.58
C GLN A 567 -0.29 10.19 -26.40
N GLU A 568 -0.46 11.37 -25.81
CA GLU A 568 -1.12 12.55 -26.38
C GLU A 568 -0.27 13.26 -27.44
N ARG A 569 1.04 13.43 -27.18
CA ARG A 569 1.99 14.12 -28.08
C ARG A 569 3.29 13.32 -28.24
N PRO A 570 3.22 12.07 -28.73
CA PRO A 570 4.37 11.17 -28.81
C PRO A 570 5.51 11.72 -29.67
N GLU A 571 5.20 12.41 -30.77
CA GLU A 571 6.21 12.98 -31.68
C GLU A 571 7.08 14.04 -30.98
N GLU A 572 6.45 14.94 -30.20
CA GLU A 572 7.19 15.96 -29.46
C GLU A 572 7.99 15.32 -28.31
N VAL A 573 7.44 14.31 -27.63
CA VAL A 573 8.17 13.54 -26.60
C VAL A 573 9.43 12.90 -27.19
N VAL A 574 9.31 12.19 -28.31
CA VAL A 574 10.44 11.53 -29.00
C VAL A 574 11.48 12.57 -29.43
N LYS A 575 11.05 13.70 -30.00
CA LYS A 575 11.93 14.80 -30.41
C LYS A 575 12.74 15.34 -29.23
N GLN A 576 12.07 15.59 -28.09
CA GLN A 576 12.72 16.15 -26.91
C GLN A 576 13.67 15.17 -26.23
N ILE A 577 13.27 13.89 -26.11
CA ILE A 577 14.14 12.83 -25.61
C ILE A 577 15.35 12.67 -26.53
N GLY A 578 15.15 12.64 -27.85
CA GLY A 578 16.23 12.54 -28.83
C GLY A 578 17.21 13.72 -28.75
N ARG A 579 16.71 14.95 -28.56
CA ARG A 579 17.56 16.13 -28.30
C ARG A 579 18.38 15.96 -27.04
N PHE A 580 17.74 15.57 -25.93
CA PHE A 580 18.40 15.35 -24.65
C PHE A 580 19.50 14.28 -24.75
N LEU A 581 19.19 13.13 -25.35
CA LEU A 581 20.16 12.03 -25.51
C LEU A 581 21.39 12.44 -26.33
N LYS A 582 21.21 13.22 -27.40
CA LYS A 582 22.34 13.76 -28.19
C LYS A 582 23.21 14.71 -27.36
N LYS A 583 22.57 15.61 -26.58
CA LYS A 583 23.27 16.54 -25.68
C LYS A 583 24.05 15.80 -24.59
N ALA A 584 23.40 14.83 -23.93
CA ALA A 584 24.00 14.08 -22.84
C ALA A 584 25.15 13.16 -23.30
N GLY A 585 25.07 12.59 -24.51
CA GLY A 585 26.12 11.75 -25.08
C GLY A 585 27.31 12.49 -25.71
N SER A 586 27.26 13.82 -25.78
CA SER A 586 28.36 14.66 -26.32
C SER A 586 29.37 15.09 -25.25
N HIS A 587 29.19 14.64 -24.00
CA HIS A 587 30.04 14.89 -22.84
C HIS A 587 30.64 13.56 -22.34
#